data_AF-A0A2M7KKG4-F1
#
_entry.id   AF-A0A2M7KKG4-F1
#
_cell.length_a   1.000
_cell.length_b   1.000
_cell.length_c   1.000
_cell.angle_alpha   90.00
_cell.angle_beta   90.00
_cell.angle_gamma   90.00
#
_symmetry.space_group_name_H-M   'P 1'
#
loop_
_entity.id
_entity.type
_entity.pdbx_description
1 polymer ?
#
loop_
_entity_poly.entity_id
_entity_poly.type
_entity_poly.pdbx_seq_one_letter_code
_entity_poly.pdbx_strand_id
1 'polypeptide(L)'
;MRIRQQGRWSRLLLLLAGMVLVFVPLTGWTASLRDLAAELLPALDQPNPPGEVLFAEDFSTGNLDGWKADAGWTIVDRPEGGGKCAQVVSAEDHEDLVLEKQLPVAPGHPIAVCWKARFVAGGDPLYLRVDFFDADGVTGKPSAHQTTSPQGGAWTDNALLVSDWFPDYTRAITIHFHHAPNVNTTSLLSDIRVVDLAPAVAAAVKAATQRYVDTARGLKAAAAKLTKTPAAKSWRQLVTDRADGLVRELTGASKLCSARVS
;
A
#
# COMPACT_ATOMS: atom_id res chain seq x y z
N MET A 1 28.03 53.05 1.87
CA MET A 1 27.84 52.19 3.06
C MET A 1 26.84 51.05 2.77
N ARG A 2 27.08 50.16 1.78
CA ARG A 2 26.16 49.06 1.39
C ARG A 2 26.82 47.68 1.19
N ILE A 3 28.16 47.58 1.26
CA ILE A 3 28.90 46.35 0.90
C ILE A 3 28.99 45.34 2.07
N ARG A 4 28.77 45.76 3.33
CA ARG A 4 28.87 44.86 4.50
C ARG A 4 27.65 43.95 4.73
N GLN A 5 26.50 44.19 4.09
CA GLN A 5 25.33 43.32 4.27
C GLN A 5 25.39 42.03 3.43
N GLN A 6 25.99 42.05 2.23
CA GLN A 6 26.04 40.86 1.35
C GLN A 6 26.80 39.65 1.93
N GLY A 7 27.85 39.89 2.74
CA GLY A 7 28.63 38.82 3.37
C GLY A 7 27.93 38.11 4.52
N ARG A 8 26.91 38.74 5.13
CA ARG A 8 26.16 38.17 6.26
C ARG A 8 25.08 37.20 5.79
N TRP A 9 24.39 37.53 4.70
CA TRP A 9 23.37 36.68 4.07
C TRP A 9 23.96 35.42 3.44
N SER A 10 25.12 35.53 2.80
CA SER A 10 25.81 34.36 2.23
C SER A 10 26.29 33.38 3.29
N ARG A 11 26.76 33.84 4.46
CA ARG A 11 27.08 32.97 5.60
C ARG A 11 25.85 32.31 6.23
N LEU A 12 24.71 33.01 6.30
CA LEU A 12 23.45 32.47 6.82
C LEU A 12 22.89 31.38 5.90
N LEU A 13 22.92 31.60 4.58
CA LEU A 13 22.54 30.60 3.56
C LEU A 13 23.49 29.39 3.55
N LEU A 14 24.79 29.60 3.76
CA LEU A 14 25.78 28.53 3.89
C LEU A 14 25.55 27.66 5.14
N LEU A 15 25.14 28.26 6.25
CA LEU A 15 24.79 27.56 7.50
C LEU A 15 23.47 26.81 7.38
N LEU A 16 22.44 27.41 6.76
CA LEU A 16 21.15 26.78 6.52
C LEU A 16 21.27 25.59 5.54
N ALA A 17 22.02 25.72 4.45
CA ALA A 17 22.28 24.62 3.51
C ALA A 17 23.13 23.49 4.13
N GLY A 18 24.09 23.85 5.00
CA GLY A 18 24.85 22.88 5.79
C GLY A 18 23.98 22.13 6.79
N MET A 19 23.04 22.81 7.46
CA MET A 19 22.05 22.17 8.33
C MET A 19 21.10 21.27 7.55
N VAL A 20 20.60 21.69 6.37
CA VAL A 20 19.71 20.85 5.55
C VAL A 20 20.41 19.57 5.05
N LEU A 21 21.73 19.60 4.80
CA LEU A 21 22.50 18.40 4.43
C LEU A 21 22.90 17.51 5.61
N VAL A 22 22.90 18.04 6.84
CA VAL A 22 23.29 17.31 8.07
C VAL A 22 22.07 16.84 8.89
N PHE A 23 20.93 17.51 8.72
CA PHE A 23 19.68 17.30 9.47
C PHE A 23 18.46 17.05 8.57
N VAL A 24 18.62 16.51 7.36
CA VAL A 24 17.60 15.54 6.91
C VAL A 24 17.99 14.26 7.61
N PRO A 25 17.47 13.99 8.83
CA PRO A 25 17.78 12.72 9.43
C PRO A 25 17.27 11.65 8.46
N LEU A 26 18.10 10.65 8.20
CA LEU A 26 17.66 9.39 7.59
C LEU A 26 16.50 8.74 8.38
N THR A 27 16.13 9.29 9.55
CA THR A 27 14.92 8.93 10.29
C THR A 27 13.63 9.46 9.64
N GLY A 28 13.67 10.42 8.72
CA GLY A 28 12.50 10.80 7.91
C GLY A 28 12.22 9.81 6.77
N TRP A 29 13.15 8.90 6.50
CA TRP A 29 13.00 7.79 5.55
C TRP A 29 12.37 6.54 6.17
N THR A 30 12.01 6.57 7.45
CA THR A 30 11.26 5.48 8.08
C THR A 30 9.76 5.59 7.80
N ALA A 31 9.35 6.13 6.66
CA ALA A 31 8.11 5.63 6.07
C ALA A 31 8.40 4.17 5.77
N SER A 32 7.93 3.29 6.66
CA SER A 32 8.05 1.86 6.46
C SER A 32 7.41 1.52 5.11
N LEU A 33 7.82 0.42 4.46
CA LEU A 33 7.16 -0.04 3.22
C LEU A 33 5.63 -0.11 3.40
N ARG A 34 5.20 -0.39 4.63
CA ARG A 34 3.84 -0.31 5.11
C ARG A 34 3.21 1.09 5.00
N ASP A 35 3.85 2.15 5.45
CA ASP A 35 3.30 3.51 5.37
C ASP A 35 3.10 3.92 3.90
N LEU A 36 4.06 3.58 3.04
CA LEU A 36 3.93 3.82 1.60
C LEU A 36 2.81 2.98 0.97
N ALA A 37 2.65 1.73 1.39
CA ALA A 37 1.54 0.89 0.93
C ALA A 37 0.18 1.42 1.43
N ALA A 38 0.11 1.91 2.66
CA ALA A 38 -1.09 2.52 3.23
C ALA A 38 -1.52 3.80 2.49
N GLU A 39 -0.55 4.62 2.05
CA GLU A 39 -0.82 5.79 1.21
C GLU A 39 -1.44 5.43 -0.16
N LEU A 40 -1.26 4.19 -0.63
CA LEU A 40 -1.84 3.71 -1.89
C LEU A 40 -3.28 3.18 -1.73
N LEU A 41 -3.73 2.84 -0.51
CA LEU A 41 -5.06 2.27 -0.28
C LEU A 41 -6.21 3.11 -0.88
N PRO A 42 -6.22 4.46 -0.74
CA PRO A 42 -7.28 5.28 -1.32
C PRO A 42 -7.34 5.25 -2.84
N ALA A 43 -6.26 4.83 -3.53
CA ALA A 43 -6.22 4.73 -4.99
C ALA A 43 -6.62 3.34 -5.52
N LEU A 44 -6.90 2.38 -4.64
CA LEU A 44 -7.29 1.03 -5.06
C LEU A 44 -8.73 0.95 -5.57
N ASP A 45 -9.57 1.96 -5.29
CA ASP A 45 -10.93 2.06 -5.82
C ASP A 45 -10.96 2.32 -7.34
N GLN A 46 -9.86 2.76 -7.93
CA GLN A 46 -9.75 3.08 -9.35
C GLN A 46 -9.83 1.83 -10.24
N PRO A 47 -10.28 1.94 -11.50
CA PRO A 47 -10.31 0.80 -12.44
C PRO A 47 -8.95 0.15 -12.65
N ASN A 48 -7.88 0.93 -12.54
CA ASN A 48 -6.49 0.48 -12.63
C ASN A 48 -5.80 0.75 -11.29
N PRO A 49 -5.97 -0.11 -10.27
CA PRO A 49 -5.35 0.10 -8.98
C PRO A 49 -3.82 0.08 -9.12
N PRO A 50 -3.08 0.85 -8.30
CA PRO A 50 -1.63 0.75 -8.25
C PRO A 50 -1.19 -0.66 -7.83
N GLY A 51 -0.34 -1.31 -8.63
CA GLY A 51 0.18 -2.64 -8.34
C GLY A 51 -0.24 -3.68 -9.37
N GLU A 52 -0.09 -4.94 -9.01
CA GLU A 52 -0.52 -6.09 -9.81
C GLU A 52 -1.79 -6.70 -9.23
N VAL A 53 -2.83 -6.86 -10.04
CA VAL A 53 -4.06 -7.52 -9.62
C VAL A 53 -3.88 -9.03 -9.71
N LEU A 54 -3.77 -9.69 -8.56
CA LEU A 54 -3.62 -11.15 -8.44
C LEU A 54 -4.95 -11.88 -8.65
N PHE A 55 -6.04 -11.22 -8.29
CA PHE A 55 -7.40 -11.74 -8.39
C PHE A 55 -8.41 -10.59 -8.52
N ALA A 56 -9.45 -10.80 -9.33
CA ALA A 56 -10.57 -9.89 -9.49
C ALA A 56 -11.88 -10.67 -9.68
N GLU A 57 -12.94 -10.25 -8.99
CA GLU A 57 -14.28 -10.81 -9.10
C GLU A 57 -15.33 -9.71 -9.00
N ASP A 58 -16.24 -9.67 -9.98
CA ASP A 58 -17.36 -8.74 -10.03
C ASP A 58 -18.73 -9.45 -10.14
N PHE A 59 -18.72 -10.78 -10.15
CA PHE A 59 -19.86 -11.69 -10.30
C PHE A 59 -20.66 -11.49 -11.59
N SER A 60 -20.07 -10.86 -12.61
CA SER A 60 -20.72 -10.58 -13.89
C SER A 60 -21.12 -11.84 -14.68
N THR A 61 -20.46 -12.98 -14.41
CA THR A 61 -20.80 -14.30 -14.98
C THR A 61 -22.16 -14.82 -14.52
N GLY A 62 -22.68 -14.32 -13.39
CA GLY A 62 -23.96 -14.77 -12.84
C GLY A 62 -23.89 -16.04 -12.00
N ASN A 63 -22.70 -16.50 -11.62
CA ASN A 63 -22.49 -17.66 -10.75
C ASN A 63 -21.39 -17.39 -9.71
N LEU A 64 -21.19 -18.35 -8.82
CA LEU A 64 -20.14 -18.34 -7.78
C LEU A 64 -18.98 -19.28 -8.16
N ASP A 65 -18.72 -19.45 -9.47
CA ASP A 65 -17.66 -20.37 -9.92
C ASP A 65 -16.30 -19.94 -9.34
N GLY A 66 -15.53 -20.89 -8.81
CA GLY A 66 -14.26 -20.63 -8.13
C GLY A 66 -14.41 -20.22 -6.65
N TRP A 67 -15.64 -20.19 -6.14
CA TRP A 67 -15.94 -19.98 -4.72
C TRP A 67 -16.63 -21.19 -4.11
N LYS A 68 -16.21 -21.56 -2.90
CA LYS A 68 -16.99 -22.42 -2.02
C LYS A 68 -17.93 -21.53 -1.23
N ALA A 69 -19.24 -21.71 -1.46
CA ALA A 69 -20.28 -20.86 -0.89
C ALA A 69 -21.25 -21.69 -0.05
N ASP A 70 -21.56 -21.22 1.15
CA ASP A 70 -22.64 -21.77 1.96
C ASP A 70 -24.02 -21.38 1.39
N ALA A 71 -25.08 -22.03 1.89
CA ALA A 71 -26.41 -21.98 1.29
C ALA A 71 -27.06 -20.58 1.30
N GLY A 72 -26.63 -19.69 2.20
CA GLY A 72 -27.10 -18.31 2.28
C GLY A 72 -26.58 -17.41 1.17
N TRP A 73 -25.60 -17.87 0.38
CA TRP A 73 -24.98 -17.11 -0.72
C TRP A 73 -25.66 -17.36 -2.06
N THR A 74 -26.03 -16.27 -2.75
CA THR A 74 -26.65 -16.31 -4.08
C THR A 74 -26.17 -15.16 -4.94
N ILE A 75 -26.31 -15.25 -6.27
CA ILE A 75 -26.07 -14.12 -7.17
C ILE A 75 -27.40 -13.41 -7.48
N VAL A 76 -27.40 -12.09 -7.35
CA VAL A 76 -28.55 -11.23 -7.63
C VAL A 76 -28.16 -10.07 -8.55
N ASP A 77 -29.16 -9.46 -9.18
CA ASP A 77 -28.96 -8.21 -9.92
C ASP A 77 -28.80 -7.05 -8.94
N ARG A 78 -27.91 -6.09 -9.26
CA ARG A 78 -27.69 -4.93 -8.40
C ARG A 78 -28.95 -4.06 -8.32
N PRO A 79 -29.35 -3.58 -7.12
CA PRO A 79 -30.60 -2.82 -6.96
C PRO A 79 -30.70 -1.55 -7.80
N GLU A 80 -29.57 -0.88 -8.07
CA GLU A 80 -29.48 0.33 -8.90
C GLU A 80 -29.15 0.04 -10.37
N GLY A 81 -29.14 -1.22 -10.79
CA GLY A 81 -28.68 -1.66 -12.10
C GLY A 81 -27.15 -1.70 -12.19
N GLY A 82 -26.63 -2.00 -13.40
CA GLY A 82 -25.18 -2.01 -13.65
C GLY A 82 -24.48 -3.34 -13.39
N GLY A 83 -25.20 -4.46 -13.40
CA GLY A 83 -24.63 -5.81 -13.37
C GLY A 83 -25.15 -6.65 -12.20
N LYS A 84 -24.33 -7.62 -11.80
CA LYS A 84 -24.63 -8.59 -10.75
C LYS A 84 -23.76 -8.36 -9.51
N CYS A 85 -24.13 -9.00 -8.41
CA CYS A 85 -23.37 -9.05 -7.17
C CYS A 85 -23.72 -10.32 -6.39
N ALA A 86 -22.86 -10.71 -5.45
CA ALA A 86 -23.17 -11.75 -4.50
C ALA A 86 -24.02 -11.18 -3.35
N GLN A 87 -25.07 -11.88 -2.97
CA GLN A 87 -25.88 -11.59 -1.80
C GLN A 87 -25.71 -12.72 -0.79
N VAL A 88 -25.56 -12.35 0.48
CA VAL A 88 -25.66 -13.28 1.60
C VAL A 88 -26.84 -12.90 2.48
N VAL A 89 -27.61 -13.90 2.90
CA VAL A 89 -28.61 -13.78 3.96
C VAL A 89 -28.12 -14.66 5.11
N SER A 90 -27.73 -14.06 6.23
CA SER A 90 -27.26 -14.83 7.40
C SER A 90 -28.36 -15.76 7.90
N ALA A 91 -27.98 -16.98 8.29
CA ALA A 91 -28.82 -17.92 9.00
C ALA A 91 -28.34 -18.12 10.46
N GLU A 92 -28.72 -19.24 11.07
CA GLU A 92 -28.30 -19.60 12.43
C GLU A 92 -26.78 -19.86 12.53
N ASP A 93 -26.17 -20.36 11.45
CA ASP A 93 -24.75 -20.67 11.35
C ASP A 93 -23.94 -19.57 10.63
N HIS A 94 -22.61 -19.74 10.58
CA HIS A 94 -21.75 -18.92 9.73
C HIS A 94 -22.08 -19.19 8.25
N GLU A 95 -22.21 -18.12 7.48
CA GLU A 95 -22.35 -18.19 6.02
C GLU A 95 -21.03 -17.73 5.38
N ASP A 96 -20.19 -18.69 5.02
CA ASP A 96 -18.89 -18.43 4.42
C ASP A 96 -18.97 -18.41 2.89
N LEU A 97 -18.32 -17.42 2.29
CA LEU A 97 -17.93 -17.41 0.89
C LEU A 97 -16.40 -17.42 0.82
N VAL A 98 -15.84 -18.55 0.39
CA VAL A 98 -14.40 -18.82 0.41
C VAL A 98 -13.87 -18.95 -1.01
N LEU A 99 -12.81 -18.22 -1.34
CA LEU A 99 -12.14 -18.39 -2.61
C LEU A 99 -11.46 -19.77 -2.65
N GLU A 100 -11.83 -20.63 -3.60
CA GLU A 100 -11.27 -21.99 -3.68
C GLU A 100 -9.80 -21.97 -4.08
N LYS A 101 -9.44 -21.01 -4.93
CA LYS A 101 -8.07 -20.85 -5.41
C LYS A 101 -7.19 -20.19 -4.35
N GLN A 102 -6.11 -20.85 -3.99
CA GLN A 102 -5.02 -20.20 -3.25
C GLN A 102 -4.27 -19.24 -4.18
N LEU A 103 -4.17 -17.98 -3.76
CA LEU A 103 -3.45 -16.93 -4.49
C LEU A 103 -1.98 -16.93 -4.05
N PRO A 104 -1.02 -17.19 -4.95
CA PRO A 104 0.39 -17.14 -4.60
C PRO A 104 0.78 -15.70 -4.23
N VAL A 105 1.56 -15.56 -3.16
CA VAL A 105 2.10 -14.28 -2.70
C VAL A 105 3.57 -14.43 -2.34
N ALA A 106 4.36 -13.40 -2.64
CA ALA A 106 5.75 -13.38 -2.25
C ALA A 106 5.93 -12.89 -0.79
N PRO A 107 6.87 -13.47 -0.02
CA PRO A 107 7.08 -13.08 1.37
C PRO A 107 7.50 -11.62 1.48
N GLY A 108 6.87 -10.87 2.38
CA GLY A 108 7.15 -9.44 2.58
C GLY A 108 6.56 -8.51 1.53
N HIS A 109 5.83 -9.03 0.53
CA HIS A 109 5.10 -8.18 -0.41
C HIS A 109 3.89 -7.53 0.28
N PRO A 110 3.68 -6.21 0.10
CA PRO A 110 2.49 -5.53 0.59
C PRO A 110 1.26 -5.93 -0.22
N ILE A 111 0.45 -6.85 0.32
CA ILE A 111 -0.80 -7.29 -0.31
C ILE A 111 -1.99 -6.51 0.28
N ALA A 112 -2.86 -6.02 -0.61
CA ALA A 112 -4.12 -5.42 -0.25
C ALA A 112 -5.32 -6.21 -0.78
N VAL A 113 -6.41 -6.22 -0.01
CA VAL A 113 -7.70 -6.76 -0.43
C VAL A 113 -8.70 -5.60 -0.47
N CYS A 114 -9.41 -5.48 -1.59
CA CYS A 114 -10.40 -4.44 -1.83
C CYS A 114 -11.74 -5.09 -2.17
N TRP A 115 -12.84 -4.50 -1.72
CA TRP A 115 -14.18 -4.99 -2.05
C TRP A 115 -15.22 -3.90 -1.82
N LYS A 116 -16.36 -4.03 -2.49
CA LYS A 116 -17.56 -3.23 -2.23
C LYS A 116 -18.56 -4.04 -1.45
N ALA A 117 -19.10 -3.44 -0.39
CA ALA A 117 -20.15 -4.03 0.41
C ALA A 117 -21.31 -3.05 0.63
N ARG A 118 -22.52 -3.60 0.81
CA ARG A 118 -23.73 -2.83 1.11
C ARG A 118 -24.65 -3.66 2.00
N PHE A 119 -25.28 -3.04 2.99
CA PHE A 119 -26.37 -3.68 3.73
C PHE A 119 -27.71 -3.46 3.05
N VAL A 120 -28.52 -4.51 3.04
CA VAL A 120 -29.92 -4.47 2.63
C VAL A 120 -30.84 -4.51 3.84
N ALA A 121 -30.51 -5.34 4.84
CA ALA A 121 -31.27 -5.49 6.08
C ALA A 121 -30.34 -5.92 7.22
N GLY A 122 -30.76 -5.70 8.47
CA GLY A 122 -29.95 -5.99 9.67
C GLY A 122 -28.98 -4.86 10.01
N GLY A 123 -27.84 -5.19 10.62
CA GLY A 123 -26.85 -4.19 11.02
C GLY A 123 -25.44 -4.71 11.29
N ASP A 124 -25.16 -5.98 11.01
CA ASP A 124 -23.86 -6.61 11.29
C ASP A 124 -22.99 -6.66 10.03
N PRO A 125 -21.72 -6.19 10.05
CA PRO A 125 -20.89 -6.10 8.85
C PRO A 125 -20.54 -7.44 8.22
N LEU A 126 -20.39 -7.42 6.89
CA LEU A 126 -19.69 -8.49 6.20
C LEU A 126 -18.21 -8.44 6.56
N TYR A 127 -17.72 -9.48 7.24
CA TYR A 127 -16.34 -9.58 7.70
C TYR A 127 -15.43 -10.16 6.61
N LEU A 128 -14.22 -9.63 6.52
CA LEU A 128 -13.13 -10.24 5.77
C LEU A 128 -12.29 -11.09 6.72
N ARG A 129 -12.04 -12.34 6.31
CA ARG A 129 -10.98 -13.18 6.86
C ARG A 129 -9.98 -13.54 5.77
N VAL A 130 -8.70 -13.61 6.12
CA VAL A 130 -7.64 -14.09 5.25
C VAL A 130 -6.92 -15.25 5.92
N ASP A 131 -6.81 -16.35 5.19
CA ASP A 131 -6.05 -17.53 5.58
C ASP A 131 -4.73 -17.57 4.81
N PHE A 132 -3.66 -17.98 5.49
CA PHE A 132 -2.30 -18.02 4.94
C PHE A 132 -1.79 -19.46 4.85
N PHE A 133 -1.06 -19.74 3.79
CA PHE A 133 -0.48 -21.05 3.52
C PHE A 133 1.03 -20.92 3.36
N ASP A 134 1.77 -21.91 3.87
CA ASP A 134 3.20 -22.04 3.61
C ASP A 134 3.49 -22.62 2.20
N ALA A 135 4.75 -22.93 1.92
CA ALA A 135 5.17 -23.48 0.63
C ALA A 135 4.57 -24.86 0.31
N ASP A 136 4.17 -25.61 1.33
CA ASP A 136 3.60 -26.95 1.21
C ASP A 136 2.06 -26.91 1.13
N GLY A 137 1.47 -25.70 1.13
CA GLY A 137 0.02 -25.49 1.12
C GLY A 137 -0.63 -25.77 2.48
N VAL A 138 0.16 -25.85 3.56
CA VAL A 138 -0.34 -26.08 4.91
C VAL A 138 -0.72 -24.74 5.54
N THR A 139 -1.92 -24.67 6.10
CA THR A 139 -2.31 -23.52 6.92
C THR A 139 -1.58 -23.57 8.26
N GLY A 140 -0.78 -22.55 8.55
CA GLY A 140 -0.38 -22.29 9.94
C GLY A 140 -1.54 -21.67 10.74
N LYS A 141 -1.32 -21.36 12.02
CA LYS A 141 -2.15 -20.36 12.75
C LYS A 141 -1.30 -19.08 12.85
N PRO A 142 -1.74 -17.94 12.30
CA PRO A 142 -3.04 -17.31 12.52
C PRO A 142 -3.86 -17.07 11.25
N SER A 143 -5.18 -16.97 11.35
CA SER A 143 -6.02 -16.25 10.38
C SER A 143 -6.12 -14.79 10.81
N ALA A 144 -6.37 -13.89 9.87
CA ALA A 144 -6.59 -12.49 10.21
C ALA A 144 -7.99 -12.05 9.81
N HIS A 145 -8.64 -11.32 10.71
CA HIS A 145 -10.03 -10.91 10.59
C HIS A 145 -10.10 -9.39 10.71
N GLN A 146 -10.93 -8.76 9.88
CA GLN A 146 -11.24 -7.35 10.00
C GLN A 146 -12.73 -7.15 10.22
N THR A 147 -13.05 -6.36 11.24
CA THR A 147 -14.32 -5.65 11.34
C THR A 147 -14.30 -4.50 10.34
N THR A 148 -15.22 -4.50 9.37
CA THR A 148 -15.26 -3.41 8.39
C THR A 148 -15.76 -2.12 9.05
N SER A 149 -15.54 -1.00 8.38
CA SER A 149 -16.25 0.25 8.70
C SER A 149 -17.76 0.00 8.74
N PRO A 150 -18.55 0.82 9.46
CA PRO A 150 -20.00 0.72 9.46
C PRO A 150 -20.51 0.74 8.01
N GLN A 151 -21.06 -0.38 7.54
CA GLN A 151 -21.68 -0.43 6.23
C GLN A 151 -23.09 0.17 6.36
N GLY A 152 -23.62 0.72 5.27
CA GLY A 152 -24.93 1.35 5.26
C GLY A 152 -25.79 0.84 4.13
N GLY A 153 -26.93 1.50 3.92
CA GLY A 153 -27.81 1.23 2.78
C GLY A 153 -27.22 1.64 1.43
N ALA A 154 -26.03 2.25 1.39
CA ALA A 154 -25.27 2.59 0.19
C ALA A 154 -24.03 1.68 0.08
N TRP A 155 -23.52 1.51 -1.15
CA TRP A 155 -22.25 0.83 -1.37
C TRP A 155 -21.11 1.56 -0.68
N THR A 156 -20.27 0.78 0.00
CA THR A 156 -19.07 1.24 0.68
C THR A 156 -17.87 0.56 0.05
N ASP A 157 -16.90 1.35 -0.39
CA ASP A 157 -15.59 0.89 -0.81
C ASP A 157 -14.76 0.53 0.42
N ASN A 158 -14.27 -0.70 0.46
CA ASN A 158 -13.39 -1.19 1.50
C ASN A 158 -12.05 -1.56 0.87
N ALA A 159 -10.97 -1.20 1.56
CA ALA A 159 -9.62 -1.60 1.20
C ALA A 159 -8.83 -1.83 2.49
N LEU A 160 -8.01 -2.87 2.47
CA LEU A 160 -7.18 -3.23 3.61
C LEU A 160 -5.83 -3.76 3.14
N LEU A 161 -4.77 -3.29 3.80
CA LEU A 161 -3.45 -3.90 3.71
C LEU A 161 -3.40 -5.14 4.63
N VAL A 162 -3.43 -6.33 4.04
CA VAL A 162 -3.47 -7.62 4.78
C VAL A 162 -2.08 -8.17 5.10
N SER A 163 -1.05 -7.67 4.40
CA SER A 163 0.34 -8.09 4.61
C SER A 163 0.89 -7.83 6.01
N ASP A 164 0.32 -6.87 6.76
CA ASP A 164 0.65 -6.63 8.18
C ASP A 164 0.41 -7.87 9.06
N TRP A 165 -0.39 -8.81 8.56
CA TRP A 165 -0.79 -10.01 9.27
C TRP A 165 -0.01 -11.24 8.86
N PHE A 166 0.77 -11.15 7.79
CA PHE A 166 1.41 -12.32 7.18
C PHE A 166 2.58 -12.78 8.04
N PRO A 167 2.59 -14.05 8.47
CA PRO A 167 3.82 -14.66 8.93
C PRO A 167 4.88 -14.70 7.81
N ASP A 168 6.16 -14.66 8.16
CA ASP A 168 7.29 -14.69 7.19
C ASP A 168 7.29 -15.94 6.29
N TYR A 169 6.63 -17.02 6.73
CA TYR A 169 6.50 -18.25 5.97
C TYR A 169 5.38 -18.23 4.91
N THR A 170 4.54 -17.20 4.86
CA THR A 170 3.40 -17.13 3.93
C THR A 170 3.88 -17.21 2.48
N ARG A 171 3.26 -18.07 1.68
CA ARG A 171 3.51 -18.25 0.23
C ARG A 171 2.25 -18.21 -0.60
N ALA A 172 1.09 -18.45 0.01
CA ALA A 172 -0.19 -18.23 -0.63
C ALA A 172 -1.23 -17.76 0.39
N ILE A 173 -2.32 -17.19 -0.10
CA ILE A 173 -3.47 -16.79 0.71
C ILE A 173 -4.78 -17.26 0.10
N THR A 174 -5.83 -17.33 0.92
CA THR A 174 -7.21 -17.30 0.44
C THR A 174 -8.01 -16.27 1.24
N ILE A 175 -9.11 -15.79 0.67
CA ILE A 175 -9.98 -14.78 1.26
C ILE A 175 -11.37 -15.37 1.51
N HIS A 176 -11.97 -14.94 2.62
CA HIS A 176 -13.25 -15.37 3.10
C HIS A 176 -14.11 -14.15 3.40
N PHE A 177 -15.36 -14.17 2.95
CA PHE A 177 -16.38 -13.22 3.38
C PHE A 177 -17.42 -13.96 4.21
N HIS A 178 -17.77 -13.41 5.37
CA HIS A 178 -18.71 -14.08 6.28
C HIS A 178 -19.50 -13.10 7.11
N HIS A 179 -20.68 -13.54 7.56
CA HIS A 179 -21.41 -12.90 8.65
C HIS A 179 -21.09 -13.58 9.97
N ALA A 180 -21.26 -12.86 11.08
CA ALA A 180 -21.37 -13.51 12.37
C ALA A 180 -22.61 -14.43 12.39
N PRO A 181 -22.65 -15.49 13.20
CA PRO A 181 -23.80 -16.38 13.26
C PRO A 181 -24.94 -15.68 14.02
N ASN A 182 -26.19 -16.02 13.72
CA ASN A 182 -27.39 -15.49 14.40
C ASN A 182 -27.65 -13.99 14.25
N VAL A 183 -27.00 -13.31 13.31
CA VAL A 183 -27.19 -11.87 13.07
C VAL A 183 -28.06 -11.65 11.85
N ASN A 184 -29.39 -11.83 11.93
CA ASN A 184 -30.35 -11.65 10.82
C ASN A 184 -30.07 -10.42 9.92
N THR A 185 -29.20 -10.58 8.93
CA THR A 185 -28.58 -9.51 8.15
C THR A 185 -28.43 -9.99 6.72
N THR A 186 -28.75 -9.09 5.80
CA THR A 186 -28.56 -9.29 4.37
C THR A 186 -27.55 -8.28 3.86
N SER A 187 -26.50 -8.79 3.22
CA SER A 187 -25.43 -7.97 2.63
C SER A 187 -25.23 -8.30 1.17
N LEU A 188 -24.79 -7.31 0.41
CA LEU A 188 -24.31 -7.45 -0.96
C LEU A 188 -22.80 -7.26 -1.00
N LEU A 189 -22.13 -8.04 -1.84
CA LEU A 189 -20.69 -8.07 -2.05
C LEU A 189 -20.37 -7.99 -3.54
N SER A 190 -19.37 -7.19 -3.91
CA SER A 190 -18.95 -7.03 -5.29
C SER A 190 -17.53 -6.47 -5.42
N ASP A 191 -16.95 -6.51 -6.62
CA ASP A 191 -15.72 -5.80 -7.00
C ASP A 191 -14.56 -6.15 -6.05
N ILE A 192 -14.38 -7.46 -5.83
CA ILE A 192 -13.36 -8.02 -4.98
C ILE A 192 -12.06 -8.01 -5.78
N ARG A 193 -11.01 -7.43 -5.20
CA ARG A 193 -9.67 -7.40 -5.81
C ARG A 193 -8.63 -7.74 -4.78
N VAL A 194 -7.69 -8.60 -5.15
CA VAL A 194 -6.45 -8.84 -4.39
C VAL A 194 -5.32 -8.25 -5.19
N VAL A 195 -4.59 -7.31 -4.59
CA VAL A 195 -3.57 -6.51 -5.28
C VAL A 195 -2.23 -6.66 -4.57
N ASP A 196 -1.21 -7.03 -5.32
CA ASP A 196 0.18 -6.93 -4.90
C ASP A 196 0.68 -5.51 -5.15
N LEU A 197 0.91 -4.76 -4.06
CA LEU A 197 1.38 -3.38 -4.11
C LEU A 197 2.91 -3.29 -4.25
N ALA A 198 3.64 -4.40 -4.24
CA ALA A 198 5.11 -4.42 -4.27
C ALA A 198 5.68 -3.60 -5.46
N PRO A 199 5.17 -3.75 -6.71
CA PRO A 199 5.64 -2.93 -7.83
C PRO A 199 5.37 -1.43 -7.65
N ALA A 200 4.21 -1.07 -7.08
CA ALA A 200 3.82 0.31 -6.85
C ALA A 200 4.66 0.97 -5.74
N VAL A 201 4.90 0.24 -4.64
CA VAL A 201 5.78 0.69 -3.56
C VAL A 201 7.22 0.82 -4.07
N ALA A 202 7.72 -0.12 -4.87
CA ALA A 202 9.03 -0.02 -5.50
C ALA A 202 9.17 1.26 -6.35
N ALA A 203 8.15 1.56 -7.16
CA ALA A 203 8.09 2.75 -7.99
C ALA A 203 8.05 4.04 -7.13
N ALA A 204 7.26 4.05 -6.05
CA ALA A 204 7.17 5.17 -5.13
C ALA A 204 8.51 5.44 -4.41
N VAL A 205 9.18 4.40 -3.91
CA VAL A 205 10.52 4.49 -3.30
C VAL A 205 11.52 5.03 -4.32
N LYS A 206 11.53 4.51 -5.54
CA LYS A 206 12.42 4.97 -6.62
C LYS A 206 12.18 6.45 -6.94
N ALA A 207 10.92 6.87 -7.06
CA ALA A 207 10.56 8.27 -7.33
C ALA A 207 10.97 9.20 -6.18
N ALA A 208 10.74 8.79 -4.92
CA ALA A 208 11.19 9.52 -3.75
C ALA A 208 12.72 9.67 -3.72
N THR A 209 13.44 8.56 -3.92
CA THR A 209 14.91 8.53 -4.01
C THR A 209 15.41 9.49 -5.09
N GLN A 210 14.79 9.46 -6.27
CA GLN A 210 15.20 10.28 -7.40
C GLN A 210 15.07 11.79 -7.08
N ARG A 211 14.00 12.21 -6.39
CA ARG A 211 13.83 13.61 -5.95
C ARG A 211 14.97 14.07 -5.04
N TYR A 212 15.44 13.22 -4.13
CA TYR A 212 16.58 13.54 -3.28
C TYR A 212 17.91 13.57 -4.05
N VAL A 213 18.11 12.64 -4.99
CA VAL A 213 19.28 12.64 -5.89
C VAL A 213 19.34 13.94 -6.71
N ASP A 214 18.22 14.38 -7.27
CA ASP A 214 18.15 15.61 -8.04
C ASP A 214 18.39 16.85 -7.17
N THR A 215 17.86 16.84 -5.94
CA THR A 215 18.15 17.87 -4.94
C THR A 215 19.65 17.96 -4.62
N ALA A 216 20.30 16.81 -4.38
CA ALA A 216 21.74 16.75 -4.09
C ALA A 216 22.58 17.26 -5.28
N ARG A 217 22.21 16.86 -6.51
CA ARG A 217 22.86 17.36 -7.74
C ARG A 217 22.67 18.87 -7.92
N GLY A 218 21.47 19.38 -7.64
CA GLY A 218 21.17 20.81 -7.65
C GLY A 218 22.03 21.59 -6.66
N LEU A 219 22.17 21.08 -5.42
CA LEU A 219 23.05 21.66 -4.39
C LEU A 219 24.52 21.69 -4.83
N LYS A 220 25.02 20.59 -5.40
CA LYS A 220 26.38 20.51 -5.96
C LYS A 220 26.58 21.53 -7.09
N ALA A 221 25.62 21.65 -8.01
CA ALA A 221 25.67 22.62 -9.10
C ALA A 221 25.62 24.07 -8.59
N ALA A 222 24.82 24.36 -7.57
CA ALA A 222 24.75 25.67 -6.93
C ALA A 222 26.07 26.01 -6.21
N ALA A 223 26.67 25.03 -5.52
CA ALA A 223 27.94 25.20 -4.85
C ALA A 223 29.05 25.58 -5.83
N ALA A 224 29.11 24.92 -6.99
CA ALA A 224 30.10 25.22 -8.03
C ALA A 224 30.10 26.69 -8.49
N LYS A 225 28.96 27.38 -8.38
CA LYS A 225 28.77 28.78 -8.79
C LYS A 225 29.21 29.81 -7.74
N LEU A 226 29.57 29.39 -6.52
CA LEU A 226 30.02 30.31 -5.47
C LEU A 226 31.35 30.99 -5.83
N THR A 227 31.53 32.22 -5.36
CA THR A 227 32.74 33.04 -5.55
C THR A 227 34.00 32.29 -5.10
N LYS A 228 35.09 32.44 -5.85
CA LYS A 228 36.37 31.73 -5.62
C LYS A 228 37.17 32.31 -4.45
N THR A 229 36.59 32.35 -3.27
CA THR A 229 37.31 32.63 -2.02
C THR A 229 37.86 31.33 -1.41
N PRO A 230 38.91 31.37 -0.58
CA PRO A 230 39.40 30.18 0.12
C PRO A 230 38.31 29.49 0.95
N ALA A 231 37.49 30.26 1.68
CA ALA A 231 36.37 29.73 2.44
C ALA A 231 35.32 29.03 1.56
N ALA A 232 35.00 29.61 0.41
CA ALA A 232 34.11 28.98 -0.57
C ALA A 232 34.73 27.77 -1.27
N LYS A 233 36.07 27.65 -1.34
CA LYS A 233 36.73 26.43 -1.83
C LYS A 233 36.48 25.25 -0.89
N SER A 234 36.73 25.42 0.41
CA SER A 234 36.50 24.37 1.40
C SER A 234 35.03 23.96 1.47
N TRP A 235 34.11 24.93 1.41
CA TRP A 235 32.68 24.62 1.41
C TRP A 235 32.21 23.90 0.13
N ARG A 236 32.69 24.32 -1.05
CA ARG A 236 32.40 23.62 -2.31
C ARG A 236 32.84 22.17 -2.28
N GLN A 237 34.04 21.92 -1.74
CA GLN A 237 34.56 20.56 -1.59
C GLN A 237 33.65 19.74 -0.67
N LEU A 238 33.32 20.27 0.51
CA LEU A 238 32.44 19.59 1.48
C LEU A 238 31.08 19.24 0.87
N VAL A 239 30.42 20.20 0.19
CA VAL A 239 29.11 19.96 -0.44
C VAL A 239 29.20 18.94 -1.56
N THR A 240 30.26 19.00 -2.37
CA THR A 240 30.47 18.06 -3.48
C THR A 240 30.63 16.64 -2.95
N ASP A 241 31.52 16.43 -1.97
CA ASP A 241 31.80 15.12 -1.41
C ASP A 241 30.56 14.53 -0.72
N ARG A 242 29.80 15.38 0.00
CA ARG A 242 28.56 14.96 0.66
C ARG A 242 27.43 14.66 -0.33
N ALA A 243 27.26 15.47 -1.38
CA ALA A 243 26.27 15.21 -2.41
C ALA A 243 26.57 13.90 -3.15
N ASP A 244 27.84 13.64 -3.49
CA ASP A 244 28.23 12.40 -4.17
C ASP A 244 28.11 11.17 -3.26
N GLY A 245 28.42 11.31 -1.96
CA GLY A 245 28.14 10.29 -0.94
C GLY A 245 26.65 9.95 -0.87
N LEU A 246 25.81 10.98 -0.70
CA LEU A 246 24.36 10.84 -0.59
C LEU A 246 23.76 10.19 -1.85
N VAL A 247 24.15 10.62 -3.05
CA VAL A 247 23.68 10.01 -4.31
C VAL A 247 24.01 8.53 -4.38
N ARG A 248 25.22 8.12 -3.97
CA ARG A 248 25.61 6.70 -3.94
C ARG A 248 24.79 5.90 -2.94
N GLU A 249 24.64 6.41 -1.71
CA GLU A 249 23.86 5.76 -0.65
C GLU A 249 22.39 5.58 -1.05
N LEU A 250 21.76 6.66 -1.54
CA LEU A 250 20.37 6.64 -2.00
C LEU A 250 20.15 5.69 -3.17
N THR A 251 21.06 5.69 -4.15
CA THR A 251 20.98 4.76 -5.29
C THR A 251 21.16 3.31 -4.84
N GLY A 252 22.05 3.06 -3.87
CA GLY A 252 22.24 1.74 -3.26
C GLY A 252 21.00 1.26 -2.51
N ALA A 253 20.43 2.13 -1.67
CA ALA A 253 19.21 1.84 -0.92
C ALA A 253 18.01 1.56 -1.84
N SER A 254 17.80 2.36 -2.88
CA SER A 254 16.73 2.12 -3.85
C SER A 254 16.88 0.77 -4.56
N LYS A 255 18.10 0.37 -4.92
CA LYS A 255 18.35 -0.97 -5.50
C LYS A 255 18.04 -2.09 -4.52
N LEU A 256 18.43 -1.96 -3.25
CA LEU A 256 18.14 -2.95 -2.21
C LEU A 256 16.63 -3.06 -1.94
N CYS A 257 15.91 -1.94 -1.91
CA CYS A 257 14.45 -1.97 -1.78
C CYS A 257 13.81 -2.65 -2.99
N SER A 258 14.21 -2.30 -4.22
CA SER A 258 13.69 -2.95 -5.43
C SER A 258 13.97 -4.46 -5.46
N ALA A 259 15.12 -4.91 -4.96
CA ALA A 259 15.46 -6.33 -4.90
C ALA A 259 14.68 -7.13 -3.84
N ARG A 260 14.08 -6.46 -2.84
CA ARG A 260 13.26 -7.11 -1.82
C ARG A 260 11.80 -7.29 -2.23
N VAL A 261 11.38 -6.58 -3.27
CA VAL A 261 9.99 -6.50 -3.77
C VAL A 261 9.85 -7.07 -5.18
N SER A 262 10.92 -7.69 -5.69
CA SER A 262 11.03 -8.34 -7.01
C SER A 262 11.30 -9.82 -6.82
#